data_AF-A0A7C4E4U5-F1
#
_entry.id   AF-A0A7C4E4U5-F1
#
_cell.length_a   1.000
_cell.length_b   1.000
_cell.length_c   1.000
_cell.angle_alpha   90.00
_cell.angle_beta   90.00
_cell.angle_gamma   90.00
#
_symmetry.space_group_name_H-M   'P 1'
#
loop_
_entity.id
_entity.type
_entity.pdbx_description
1 polymer ?
#
loop_
_entity_poly.entity_id
_entity_poly.type
_entity_poly.pdbx_seq_one_letter_code
_entity_poly.pdbx_strand_id
1 'polypeptide(L)'
;MVLKKFNHILSSLLIFFSSVLIFSCMSPTPQNEMVEEPIIRVLIDNLESYKQVELRSKGVFNIIGGSFFAKSIERELKISAKDSILLVNGNSSETNTIEVYPSSPIIYNGIEYPGIFRVVLTNGYIYLINILPLEQYLECVVPSEIPATWSME
;
A
#
# COMPACT_ATOMS: atom_id res chain seq x y z
N MET A 1 -73.23 -3.50 22.57
CA MET A 1 -71.89 -3.35 23.20
C MET A 1 -70.80 -4.25 22.58
N VAL A 2 -71.14 -5.25 21.76
CA VAL A 2 -70.19 -6.21 21.14
C VAL A 2 -69.48 -5.65 19.89
N LEU A 3 -70.19 -4.90 19.02
CA LEU A 3 -69.62 -4.36 17.78
C LEU A 3 -68.45 -3.38 17.98
N LYS A 4 -68.45 -2.60 19.07
CA LYS A 4 -67.41 -1.57 19.30
C LYS A 4 -66.06 -2.18 19.70
N LYS A 5 -66.07 -3.32 20.40
CA LYS A 5 -64.85 -4.08 20.76
C LYS A 5 -64.20 -4.75 19.55
N PHE A 6 -65.00 -5.21 18.58
CA PHE A 6 -64.51 -5.85 17.36
C PHE A 6 -63.70 -4.88 16.48
N ASN A 7 -64.16 -3.64 16.33
CA ASN A 7 -63.45 -2.61 15.53
C ASN A 7 -62.11 -2.17 16.16
N HIS A 8 -61.99 -2.14 17.50
CA HIS A 8 -60.72 -1.84 18.17
C HIS A 8 -59.69 -2.97 18.00
N ILE A 9 -60.14 -4.22 18.04
CA ILE A 9 -59.26 -5.40 17.82
C ILE A 9 -58.79 -5.45 16.37
N LEU A 10 -59.68 -5.17 15.40
CA LEU A 10 -59.34 -5.14 13.98
C LEU A 10 -58.36 -4.00 13.64
N SER A 11 -58.55 -2.83 14.24
CA SER A 11 -57.64 -1.68 14.11
C SER A 11 -56.26 -1.97 14.73
N SER A 12 -56.23 -2.62 15.90
CA SER A 12 -54.97 -3.02 16.54
C SER A 12 -54.22 -4.08 15.72
N LEU A 13 -54.93 -5.00 15.08
CA LEU A 13 -54.34 -6.03 14.19
C LEU A 13 -53.79 -5.40 12.91
N LEU A 14 -54.50 -4.44 12.30
CA LEU A 14 -54.07 -3.71 11.12
C LEU A 14 -52.83 -2.84 11.37
N ILE A 15 -52.73 -2.19 12.54
CA ILE A 15 -51.54 -1.41 12.93
C ILE A 15 -50.34 -2.34 13.13
N PHE A 16 -50.55 -3.53 13.71
CA PHE A 16 -49.49 -4.51 13.91
C PHE A 16 -49.01 -5.12 12.57
N PHE A 17 -49.92 -5.37 11.63
CA PHE A 17 -49.55 -5.85 10.29
C PHE A 17 -48.80 -4.77 9.49
N SER A 18 -49.19 -3.50 9.67
CA SER A 18 -48.52 -2.34 9.06
C SER A 18 -47.12 -2.12 9.62
N SER A 19 -46.87 -2.37 10.91
CA SER A 19 -45.54 -2.17 11.50
C SER A 19 -44.54 -3.26 11.11
N VAL A 20 -45.01 -4.50 10.92
CA VAL A 20 -44.18 -5.64 10.48
C VAL A 20 -43.74 -5.46 9.01
N LEU A 21 -44.60 -4.92 8.14
CA LEU A 21 -44.25 -4.65 6.73
C LEU A 21 -43.18 -3.55 6.57
N ILE A 22 -43.12 -2.57 7.47
CA ILE A 22 -42.11 -1.51 7.43
C ILE A 22 -40.72 -2.06 7.80
N PHE A 23 -40.65 -3.05 8.70
CA PHE A 23 -39.39 -3.69 9.07
C PHE A 23 -38.82 -4.62 7.99
N SER A 24 -39.66 -5.20 7.13
CA SER A 24 -39.21 -6.08 6.03
C SER A 24 -38.68 -5.35 4.79
N CYS A 25 -38.78 -4.01 4.72
CA CYS A 25 -38.23 -3.22 3.61
C CYS A 25 -36.84 -2.64 3.90
N MET A 26 -36.26 -2.85 5.08
CA MET A 26 -34.84 -2.58 5.29
C MET A 26 -34.03 -3.72 4.69
N SER A 27 -33.88 -3.72 3.36
CA SER A 27 -32.78 -4.43 2.71
C SER A 27 -31.49 -3.96 3.39
N PRO A 28 -30.56 -4.86 3.77
CA PRO A 28 -29.25 -4.43 4.25
C PRO A 28 -28.67 -3.50 3.18
N THR A 29 -28.37 -2.25 3.56
CA THR A 29 -27.59 -1.35 2.72
C THR A 29 -26.38 -2.13 2.23
N PRO A 30 -26.09 -2.17 0.92
CA PRO A 30 -24.85 -2.76 0.45
C PRO A 30 -23.74 -2.01 1.19
N GLN A 31 -23.05 -2.72 2.09
CA GLN A 31 -21.84 -2.20 2.69
C GLN A 31 -20.92 -2.03 1.49
N ASN A 32 -20.59 -0.78 1.16
CA ASN A 32 -19.55 -0.50 0.19
C ASN A 32 -18.26 -1.01 0.84
N GLU A 33 -17.99 -2.31 0.68
CA GLU A 33 -16.71 -2.91 1.02
C GLU A 33 -15.70 -2.13 0.21
N MET A 34 -14.97 -1.22 0.87
CA MET A 34 -13.82 -0.58 0.26
C MET A 34 -12.86 -1.71 -0.06
N VAL A 35 -12.84 -2.11 -1.33
CA VAL A 35 -11.87 -3.07 -1.84
C VAL A 35 -10.51 -2.40 -1.67
N GLU A 36 -9.77 -2.82 -0.66
CA GLU A 36 -8.41 -2.33 -0.42
C GLU A 36 -7.55 -2.75 -1.61
N GLU A 37 -6.88 -1.77 -2.24
CA GLU A 37 -6.01 -2.05 -3.37
C GLU A 37 -4.85 -2.95 -2.92
N PRO A 38 -4.58 -4.06 -3.63
CA PRO A 38 -3.51 -4.97 -3.24
C PRO A 38 -2.14 -4.31 -3.41
N ILE A 39 -1.27 -4.51 -2.43
CA ILE A 39 0.11 -3.99 -2.45
C ILE A 39 1.05 -5.02 -3.08
N ILE A 40 1.77 -4.61 -4.12
CA ILE A 40 2.79 -5.39 -4.80
C ILE A 40 4.16 -5.14 -4.18
N ARG A 41 4.98 -6.19 -4.12
CA ARG A 41 6.36 -6.14 -3.61
C ARG A 41 7.29 -6.78 -4.63
N VAL A 42 8.23 -6.00 -5.13
CA VAL A 42 9.16 -6.41 -6.19
C VAL A 42 10.57 -6.31 -5.64
N LEU A 43 11.28 -7.44 -5.60
CA LEU A 43 12.72 -7.42 -5.36
C LEU A 43 13.39 -6.87 -6.62
N ILE A 44 14.06 -5.71 -6.51
CA ILE A 44 14.59 -4.99 -7.68
C ILE A 44 15.85 -5.66 -8.24
N ASP A 45 16.68 -6.26 -7.39
CA ASP A 45 17.85 -7.00 -7.86
C ASP A 45 18.30 -8.07 -6.84
N ASN A 46 18.89 -9.15 -7.35
CA ASN A 46 19.36 -10.33 -6.62
C ASN A 46 20.74 -10.82 -7.11
N LEU A 47 21.36 -10.22 -8.13
CA LEU A 47 22.53 -10.84 -8.76
C LEU A 47 23.88 -10.49 -8.12
N GLU A 48 24.00 -9.32 -7.48
CA GLU A 48 25.18 -8.96 -6.70
C GLU A 48 24.77 -8.30 -5.40
N SER A 49 24.69 -9.10 -4.34
CA SER A 49 24.35 -8.66 -3.00
C SER A 49 25.21 -7.44 -2.61
N TYR A 50 24.61 -6.24 -2.56
CA TYR A 50 25.36 -4.99 -2.45
C TYR A 50 25.74 -4.68 -1.00
N LYS A 51 27.00 -4.27 -0.78
CA LYS A 51 27.41 -3.65 0.49
C LYS A 51 27.12 -2.15 0.52
N GLN A 52 26.79 -1.55 -0.62
CA GLN A 52 26.44 -0.14 -0.71
C GLN A 52 25.47 0.10 -1.86
N VAL A 53 24.46 0.93 -1.62
CA VAL A 53 23.46 1.38 -2.58
C VAL A 53 23.39 2.90 -2.51
N GLU A 54 23.20 3.53 -3.67
CA GLU A 54 22.91 4.95 -3.79
C GLU A 54 21.55 5.12 -4.46
N LEU A 55 20.65 5.81 -3.77
CA LEU A 55 19.32 6.15 -4.25
C LEU A 55 19.27 7.65 -4.52
N ARG A 56 18.68 8.04 -5.65
CA ARG A 56 18.50 9.45 -6.00
C ARG A 56 17.02 9.77 -6.17
N SER A 57 16.63 11.02 -5.99
CA SER A 57 15.27 11.48 -6.27
C SER A 57 15.29 12.97 -6.59
N LYS A 58 14.30 13.42 -7.36
CA LYS A 58 14.04 14.84 -7.57
C LYS A 58 13.48 15.51 -6.31
N GLY A 59 12.98 14.70 -5.37
CA GLY A 59 12.37 15.14 -4.12
C GLY A 59 13.16 14.77 -2.86
N VAL A 60 12.42 14.61 -1.77
CA VAL A 60 12.93 14.30 -0.43
C VAL A 60 12.63 12.84 -0.10
N PHE A 61 13.55 12.19 0.60
CA PHE A 61 13.36 10.89 1.23
C PHE A 61 13.00 11.05 2.70
N ASN A 62 11.88 10.47 3.12
CA ASN A 62 11.55 10.29 4.53
C ASN A 62 11.86 8.84 4.92
N ILE A 63 12.66 8.66 5.96
CA ILE A 63 13.10 7.33 6.38
C ILE A 63 12.45 6.97 7.70
N ILE A 64 11.93 5.75 7.75
CA ILE A 64 11.30 5.16 8.93
C ILE A 64 11.96 3.82 9.23
N GLY A 65 12.45 3.64 10.45
CA GLY A 65 12.99 2.36 10.93
C GLY A 65 14.30 2.52 11.71
N GLY A 66 14.48 1.67 12.72
CA GLY A 66 15.59 1.78 13.66
C GLY A 66 15.64 3.14 14.35
N SER A 67 16.82 3.75 14.37
CA SER A 67 17.09 5.08 14.96
C SER A 67 16.66 6.25 14.05
N PHE A 68 16.17 5.97 12.84
CA PHE A 68 15.73 6.99 11.88
C PHE A 68 14.23 7.15 11.97
N PHE A 69 13.78 8.05 12.86
CA PHE A 69 12.39 8.46 12.90
C PHE A 69 12.22 9.78 12.14
N ALA A 70 11.46 9.74 11.04
CA ALA A 70 11.10 10.92 10.22
C ALA A 70 12.31 11.76 9.76
N LYS A 71 13.43 11.10 9.44
CA LYS A 71 14.60 11.82 8.89
C LYS A 71 14.35 12.12 7.42
N SER A 72 14.33 13.41 7.08
CA SER A 72 14.23 13.90 5.72
C SER A 72 15.62 14.11 5.11
N ILE A 73 15.86 13.52 3.94
CA ILE A 73 17.12 13.64 3.19
C ILE A 73 16.80 14.07 1.77
N GLU A 74 17.45 15.12 1.29
CA GLU A 74 17.22 15.64 -0.05
C GLU A 74 18.13 14.97 -1.08
N ARG A 75 17.59 14.75 -2.29
CA ARG A 75 18.29 14.39 -3.53
C ARG A 75 18.99 13.03 -3.57
N GLU A 76 19.83 12.71 -2.59
CA GLU A 76 20.67 11.52 -2.60
C GLU A 76 20.70 10.83 -1.22
N LEU A 77 20.53 9.53 -1.25
CA LEU A 77 20.51 8.67 -0.08
C LEU A 77 21.48 7.51 -0.28
N LYS A 78 22.53 7.49 0.52
CA LYS A 78 23.54 6.43 0.53
C LYS A 78 23.24 5.45 1.65
N ILE A 79 23.11 4.18 1.29
CA ILE A 79 22.88 3.09 2.22
C ILE A 79 24.06 2.13 2.12
N SER A 80 24.62 1.71 3.25
CA SER A 80 25.74 0.77 3.27
C SER A 80 25.61 -0.28 4.36
N ALA A 81 26.27 -1.41 4.18
CA ALA A 81 26.39 -2.48 5.15
C ALA A 81 27.85 -2.54 5.64
N LYS A 82 28.05 -2.42 6.95
CA LYS A 82 29.36 -2.56 7.59
C LYS A 82 29.21 -3.41 8.84
N ASP A 83 30.02 -4.44 8.98
CA ASP A 83 30.00 -5.32 10.17
C ASP A 83 28.60 -5.88 10.50
N SER A 84 27.81 -6.18 9.46
CA SER A 84 26.40 -6.61 9.56
C SER A 84 25.44 -5.57 10.14
N ILE A 85 25.84 -4.30 10.16
CA ILE A 85 25.02 -3.15 10.56
C ILE A 85 24.65 -2.35 9.31
N LEU A 86 23.38 -1.95 9.23
CA LEU A 86 22.87 -1.09 8.18
C LEU A 86 23.19 0.35 8.51
N LEU A 87 23.75 1.10 7.56
CA LEU A 87 24.07 2.51 7.71
C LEU A 87 23.34 3.35 6.68
N VAL A 88 22.84 4.50 7.12
CA VAL A 88 22.14 5.49 6.31
C VAL A 88 22.91 6.80 6.37
N ASN A 89 23.47 7.22 5.24
CA ASN A 89 24.42 8.34 5.13
C ASN A 89 25.51 8.26 6.22
N GLY A 90 26.04 7.05 6.45
CA GLY A 90 27.07 6.77 7.45
C GLY A 90 26.60 6.63 8.90
N ASN A 91 25.33 6.87 9.20
CA ASN A 91 24.77 6.69 10.55
C ASN A 91 24.26 5.27 10.73
N SER A 92 24.56 4.62 11.84
CA SER A 92 24.12 3.25 12.12
C SER A 92 22.62 3.18 12.43
N SER A 93 21.95 2.20 11.84
CA SER A 93 20.60 1.76 12.21
C SER A 93 20.69 0.75 13.35
N GLU A 94 19.73 0.79 14.28
CA GLU A 94 19.53 -0.24 15.29
C GLU A 94 18.84 -1.50 14.72
N THR A 95 18.30 -1.40 13.51
CA THR A 95 17.57 -2.48 12.85
C THR A 95 18.14 -2.77 11.48
N ASN A 96 17.92 -4.00 11.03
CA ASN A 96 18.31 -4.46 9.70
C ASN A 96 17.29 -4.11 8.62
N THR A 97 16.26 -3.33 8.93
CA THR A 97 15.21 -2.97 7.98
C THR A 97 14.78 -1.54 8.15
N ILE A 98 14.76 -0.80 7.04
CA ILE A 98 14.22 0.56 6.99
C ILE A 98 13.28 0.68 5.80
N GLU A 99 12.37 1.65 5.88
CA GLU A 99 11.51 2.05 4.78
C GLU A 99 11.84 3.47 4.35
N VAL A 100 11.93 3.66 3.04
CA VAL A 100 12.26 4.92 2.39
C VAL A 100 11.02 5.37 1.62
N TYR A 101 10.42 6.46 2.10
CA TYR A 101 9.23 7.10 1.55
C TYR A 101 9.66 8.33 0.75
N PRO A 102 9.65 8.26 -0.59
CA PRO A 102 10.10 9.38 -1.40
C PRO A 102 8.92 10.32 -1.74
N SER A 103 9.20 11.62 -1.92
CA SER A 103 8.21 12.57 -2.45
C SER A 103 8.16 12.64 -3.99
N SER A 104 9.09 11.95 -4.66
CA SER A 104 9.16 11.79 -6.12
C SER A 104 9.86 10.45 -6.43
N PRO A 105 9.64 9.81 -7.59
CA PRO A 105 10.18 8.48 -7.87
C PRO A 105 11.65 8.30 -7.49
N ILE A 106 11.97 7.14 -6.91
CA ILE A 106 13.33 6.76 -6.54
C ILE A 106 14.08 6.37 -7.82
N ILE A 107 15.20 7.01 -8.07
CA ILE A 107 16.10 6.71 -9.17
C ILE A 107 17.19 5.77 -8.65
N TYR A 108 17.22 4.55 -9.17
CA TYR A 108 18.24 3.55 -8.86
C TYR A 108 18.76 2.93 -10.16
N ASN A 109 20.08 2.87 -10.32
CA ASN A 109 20.75 2.42 -11.55
C ASN A 109 20.22 3.08 -12.85
N GLY A 110 19.77 4.34 -12.76
CA GLY A 110 19.24 5.09 -13.89
C GLY A 110 17.76 4.83 -14.22
N ILE A 111 17.11 3.91 -13.50
CA ILE A 111 15.68 3.59 -13.65
C ILE A 111 14.88 4.31 -12.57
N GLU A 112 13.74 4.92 -12.94
CA GLU A 112 12.81 5.52 -12.00
C GLU A 112 11.84 4.45 -11.46
N TYR A 113 11.76 4.33 -10.14
CA TYR A 113 10.87 3.43 -9.43
C TYR A 113 9.85 4.24 -8.62
N PRO A 114 8.56 4.15 -8.95
CA PRO A 114 7.52 4.72 -8.10
C PRO A 114 7.35 3.94 -6.80
N GLY A 115 6.61 4.50 -5.84
CA GLY A 115 6.32 3.84 -4.56
C GLY A 115 7.44 3.97 -3.53
N ILE A 116 7.43 3.10 -2.52
CA ILE A 116 8.37 3.11 -1.40
C ILE A 116 9.44 2.03 -1.60
N PHE A 117 10.61 2.23 -1.01
CA PHE A 117 11.64 1.19 -0.94
C PHE A 117 11.73 0.66 0.48
N ARG A 118 11.52 -0.65 0.64
CA ARG A 118 11.95 -1.36 1.84
C ARG A 118 13.36 -1.89 1.61
N VAL A 119 14.26 -1.49 2.51
CA VAL A 119 15.65 -1.86 2.46
C VAL A 119 15.95 -2.83 3.59
N VAL A 120 16.44 -4.01 3.24
CA VAL A 120 16.71 -5.10 4.19
C VAL A 120 18.18 -5.47 4.15
N LEU A 121 18.83 -5.49 5.31
CA LEU A 121 20.15 -6.05 5.50
C LEU A 121 20.03 -7.50 5.97
N THR A 122 20.48 -8.45 5.16
CA THR A 122 20.58 -9.85 5.58
C THR A 122 21.85 -10.47 5.02
N ASN A 123 22.47 -11.34 5.81
CA ASN A 123 23.75 -11.99 5.46
C ASN A 123 24.86 -11.01 5.05
N GLY A 124 24.87 -9.79 5.62
CA GLY A 124 25.85 -8.75 5.31
C GLY A 124 25.60 -7.99 4.00
N TYR A 125 24.44 -8.19 3.38
CA TYR A 125 24.08 -7.60 2.10
C TYR A 125 22.74 -6.87 2.12
N ILE A 126 22.66 -5.82 1.30
CA ILE A 126 21.48 -4.96 1.16
C ILE A 126 20.60 -5.49 0.03
N TYR A 127 19.31 -5.65 0.33
CA TYR A 127 18.26 -5.97 -0.60
C TYR A 127 17.30 -4.79 -0.70
N LEU A 128 16.94 -4.41 -1.93
CA LEU A 128 15.98 -3.35 -2.22
C LEU A 128 14.68 -3.95 -2.72
N ILE A 129 13.61 -3.71 -1.98
CA ILE A 129 12.28 -4.17 -2.31
C ILE A 129 11.44 -2.94 -2.61
N ASN A 130 11.00 -2.79 -3.85
CA ASN A 130 10.04 -1.76 -4.22
C ASN A 130 8.63 -2.22 -3.83
N ILE A 131 7.89 -1.35 -3.16
CA ILE A 131 6.55 -1.61 -2.68
C ILE A 131 5.64 -0.50 -3.20
N LEU A 132 4.59 -0.89 -3.90
CA LEU A 132 3.66 0.02 -4.56
C LEU A 132 2.29 -0.63 -4.74
N PRO A 133 1.22 0.16 -4.88
CA PRO A 133 -0.11 -0.36 -5.20
C PRO A 133 -0.14 -1.06 -6.57
N LEU A 134 -1.06 -2.01 -6.74
CA LEU A 134 -1.14 -2.84 -7.95
C LEU A 134 -1.33 -1.99 -9.21
N GLU A 135 -2.17 -0.96 -9.17
CA GLU A 135 -2.51 -0.18 -10.35
C GLU A 135 -1.26 0.56 -10.83
N GLN A 136 -0.51 1.14 -9.90
CA GLN A 136 0.77 1.79 -10.19
C GLN A 136 1.83 0.81 -10.72
N TYR A 137 1.85 -0.43 -10.22
CA TYR A 137 2.72 -1.47 -10.75
C TYR A 137 2.36 -1.83 -12.19
N LEU A 138 1.08 -2.03 -12.48
CA LEU A 138 0.60 -2.35 -13.82
C LEU A 138 0.93 -1.24 -14.82
N GLU A 139 0.78 0.04 -14.44
CA GLU A 139 1.16 1.17 -15.29
C GLU A 139 2.64 1.14 -15.70
N CYS A 140 3.53 0.63 -14.85
CA CYS A 140 4.96 0.55 -15.13
C CYS A 140 5.33 -0.68 -15.97
N VAL A 141 4.71 -1.81 -15.69
CA VAL A 141 5.09 -3.11 -16.27
C VAL A 141 4.36 -3.41 -17.56
N VAL A 142 3.07 -3.11 -17.65
CA VAL A 142 2.22 -3.44 -18.81
C VAL A 142 2.77 -2.87 -20.13
N PRO A 143 3.24 -1.61 -20.21
CA PRO A 143 3.83 -1.09 -21.45
C PRO A 143 5.06 -1.88 -21.93
N SER A 144 5.76 -2.55 -21.01
CA SER A 144 6.97 -3.33 -21.31
C SER A 144 6.66 -4.78 -21.68
N GLU A 145 5.49 -5.31 -21.30
CA GLU A 145 5.10 -6.71 -21.52
C GLU A 145 4.16 -6.92 -22.71
N ILE A 146 3.43 -5.88 -23.15
CA ILE A 146 2.56 -5.98 -24.33
C ILE A 146 3.37 -5.69 -25.60
N PRO A 147 3.55 -6.66 -26.52
CA PRO A 147 4.16 -6.38 -27.80
C PRO A 147 3.26 -5.43 -28.60
N ALA A 148 3.87 -4.39 -29.19
CA ALA A 148 3.21 -3.37 -30.00
C ALA A 148 2.46 -3.91 -31.25
N THR A 149 2.53 -5.23 -31.49
CA THR A 149 1.88 -5.95 -32.59
C THR A 149 0.52 -6.51 -32.23
N TRP A 150 -0.02 -6.23 -31.02
CA TRP A 150 -1.42 -6.52 -30.73
C TRP A 150 -2.29 -5.78 -31.76
N SER A 151 -2.94 -6.56 -32.60
CA SER A 151 -3.31 -6.16 -33.95
C SER A 151 -4.35 -5.05 -33.92
N MET A 152 -4.15 -4.01 -34.75
CA MET A 152 -5.27 -3.19 -35.20
C MET A 152 -6.30 -4.14 -35.82
N GLU A 153 -7.49 -4.22 -35.23
CA GLU A 153 -8.68 -4.77 -35.89
C GLU A 153 -9.16 -3.82 -36.99
#